data_AF-A0A4Y9TAR1-F1
#
_entry.id   AF-A0A4Y9TAR1-F1
#
_cell.length_a   1.000
_cell.length_b   1.000
_cell.length_c   1.000
_cell.angle_alpha   90.00
_cell.angle_beta   90.00
_cell.angle_gamma   90.00
#
_symmetry.space_group_name_H-M   'P 1'
#
loop_
_entity.id
_entity.type
_entity.pdbx_description
1 polymer ?
#
loop_
_entity_poly.entity_id
_entity_poly.type
_entity_poly.pdbx_seq_one_letter_code
_entity_poly.pdbx_strand_id
1 'polypeptide(L)'
;MHSWKKISLTEDLQRSLPGHQVDCILINGWNATVFVRQLEHDSMFCTTGINLAQLTDNSSIQKLADELVFEIDMSKGGRVG
;
A
#
# COMPACT_ATOMS: atom_id res chain seq x y z
N MET A 1 -2.84 5.98 18.11
CA MET A 1 -4.03 5.17 17.72
C MET A 1 -3.98 4.66 16.27
N HIS A 2 -3.16 5.22 15.37
CA HIS A 2 -3.09 4.79 13.96
C HIS A 2 -1.98 3.77 13.64
N SER A 3 -1.15 3.40 14.61
CA SER A 3 -0.05 2.44 14.43
C SER A 3 -0.55 1.04 14.02
N TRP A 4 -1.66 0.57 14.59
CA TRP A 4 -2.24 -0.72 14.20
C TRP A 4 -2.74 -0.69 12.75
N LYS A 5 -3.35 0.42 12.31
CA LYS A 5 -3.82 0.59 10.92
C LYS A 5 -2.67 0.56 9.92
N LYS A 6 -1.54 1.19 10.27
CA LYS A 6 -0.30 1.09 9.50
C LYS A 6 0.16 -0.37 9.39
N ILE A 7 0.19 -1.10 10.51
CA ILE A 7 0.67 -2.49 10.54
C ILE A 7 -0.23 -3.35 9.65
N SER A 8 -1.55 -3.30 9.84
CA SER A 8 -2.51 -4.06 9.03
C SER A 8 -2.39 -3.74 7.54
N LEU A 9 -2.34 -2.45 7.18
CA LEU A 9 -2.17 -2.04 5.78
C LEU A 9 -0.86 -2.59 5.17
N THR A 10 0.24 -2.58 5.94
CA THR A 10 1.54 -3.09 5.47
C THR A 10 1.50 -4.61 5.29
N GLU A 11 0.92 -5.34 6.24
CA GLU A 11 0.79 -6.80 6.19
C GLU A 11 -0.11 -7.26 5.04
N ASP A 12 -1.24 -6.59 4.82
CA ASP A 12 -2.17 -6.94 3.74
C ASP A 12 -1.53 -6.68 2.37
N LEU A 13 -0.81 -5.57 2.21
CA LEU A 13 -0.04 -5.29 0.99
C LEU A 13 1.09 -6.30 0.75
N GLN A 14 1.84 -6.68 1.79
CA GLN A 14 2.90 -7.70 1.66
C GLN A 14 2.32 -9.07 1.28
N ARG A 15 1.14 -9.42 1.80
CA ARG A 15 0.45 -10.66 1.46
C ARG A 15 -0.03 -10.66 0.01
N SER A 16 -0.58 -9.53 -0.45
CA SER A 16 -1.11 -9.40 -1.82
C SER A 16 -0.04 -9.20 -2.89
N LEU A 17 1.17 -8.76 -2.51
CA LEU A 17 2.29 -8.49 -3.43
C LEU A 17 3.51 -9.35 -3.08
N PRO A 18 3.43 -10.68 -3.28
CA PRO A 18 4.56 -11.56 -3.00
C PRO A 18 5.81 -11.12 -3.78
N GLY A 19 6.97 -11.18 -3.13
CA GLY A 19 8.25 -10.76 -3.70
C GLY A 19 8.49 -9.24 -3.72
N HIS A 20 7.51 -8.43 -3.31
CA HIS A 20 7.67 -6.98 -3.20
C HIS A 20 8.03 -6.60 -1.76
N GLN A 21 8.86 -5.57 -1.60
CA GLN A 21 9.11 -4.95 -0.29
C GLN A 21 8.14 -3.80 -0.09
N VAL A 22 7.37 -3.85 1.00
CA VAL A 22 6.41 -2.80 1.36
C VAL A 22 6.89 -2.08 2.60
N ASP A 23 6.99 -0.76 2.51
CA ASP A 23 7.27 0.15 3.61
C ASP A 23 6.12 1.15 3.77
N CYS A 24 5.75 1.44 5.02
CA CYS A 24 4.72 2.43 5.33
C CYS A 24 5.25 3.42 6.37
N ILE A 25 5.20 4.72 6.04
CA ILE A 25 5.66 5.81 6.90
C ILE A 25 4.47 6.63 7.35
N LEU A 26 4.36 6.86 8.66
CA LEU A 26 3.35 7.74 9.25
C LEU A 26 3.84 9.18 9.19
N ILE A 27 3.04 10.06 8.60
CA ILE A 27 3.24 11.51 8.53
C ILE A 27 2.23 12.19 9.44
N ASN A 28 2.73 13.01 10.36
CA ASN A 28 1.94 13.79 11.33
C ASN A 28 1.03 12.97 12.26
N GLY A 29 1.11 11.64 12.24
CA GLY A 29 0.32 10.73 13.08
C GLY A 29 -1.02 10.27 12.49
N TRP A 30 -1.42 10.80 11.34
CA TRP A 30 -2.74 10.54 10.71
C TRP A 30 -2.62 10.15 9.24
N ASN A 31 -1.63 10.72 8.55
CA ASN A 31 -1.39 10.42 7.15
C ASN A 31 -0.35 9.32 7.03
N ALA A 32 -0.45 8.50 5.99
CA ALA A 32 0.54 7.50 5.65
C ALA A 32 1.03 7.70 4.22
N THR A 33 2.31 7.38 4.03
CA THR A 33 2.91 7.18 2.73
C THR A 33 3.33 5.72 2.63
N VAL A 34 2.90 5.06 1.57
CA VAL A 34 3.22 3.66 1.29
C VAL A 34 4.19 3.61 0.12
N PHE A 35 5.27 2.86 0.30
CA PHE A 35 6.25 2.54 -0.72
C PHE A 35 6.20 1.04 -0.99
N VAL A 36 6.16 0.67 -2.26
CA VAL A 36 6.27 -0.72 -2.68
C VAL A 36 7.41 -0.82 -3.69
N ARG A 37 8.47 -1.53 -3.31
CA ARG A 37 9.61 -1.82 -4.18
C ARG A 37 9.45 -3.19 -4.82
N GLN A 38 9.49 -3.21 -6.15
CA GLN A 38 9.47 -4.43 -6.95
C GLN A 38 10.92 -4.82 -7.24
N LEU A 39 11.48 -5.75 -6.45
CA LEU A 39 12.90 -6.10 -6.55
C LEU A 39 13.29 -6.65 -7.92
N GLU A 40 12.38 -7.39 -8.57
CA GLU A 40 12.62 -7.99 -9.89
C GLU A 40 12.69 -6.96 -11.02
N HIS A 41 12.01 -5.82 -10.87
CA HIS A 41 11.89 -4.79 -11.90
C HIS A 41 12.72 -3.54 -11.60
N ASP A 42 13.47 -3.55 -10.50
CA ASP A 42 14.17 -2.38 -9.92
C ASP A 42 13.29 -1.11 -9.92
N SER A 43 12.00 -1.29 -9.65
CA SER A 43 10.99 -0.24 -9.72
C SER A 43 10.35 0.00 -8.36
N MET A 44 9.82 1.20 -8.16
CA MET A 44 9.18 1.59 -6.91
C MET A 44 7.86 2.31 -7.19
N PHE A 45 6.80 1.81 -6.57
CA PHE A 45 5.53 2.50 -6.46
C PHE A 45 5.49 3.28 -5.15
N CYS A 46 4.97 4.50 -5.19
CA CYS A 46 4.83 5.36 -4.02
C CYS A 46 3.46 6.04 -4.07
N THR A 47 2.71 5.89 -2.98
CA THR A 47 1.44 6.61 -2.79
C THR A 47 1.51 7.40 -1.49
N THR A 48 1.05 8.65 -1.53
CA THR A 48 1.13 9.59 -0.40
C THR A 48 -0.25 10.14 -0.07
N GLY A 49 -0.42 10.64 1.16
CA GLY A 49 -1.67 11.28 1.56
C GLY A 49 -2.78 10.31 1.99
N ILE A 50 -2.46 9.05 2.27
CA ILE A 50 -3.41 8.08 2.81
C ILE A 50 -3.86 8.55 4.19
N ASN A 51 -5.11 8.93 4.34
CA ASN A 51 -5.65 9.38 5.62
C ASN A 51 -6.13 8.19 6.46
N LEU A 52 -5.32 7.74 7.42
CA LEU A 52 -5.65 6.63 8.31
C LEU A 52 -6.78 6.94 9.31
N ALA A 53 -7.20 8.21 9.44
CA ALA A 53 -8.38 8.55 10.22
C ALA A 53 -9.68 8.16 9.49
N GLN A 54 -9.66 8.15 8.15
CA GLN A 54 -10.82 7.76 7.33
C GLN A 54 -11.04 6.25 7.26
N LEU A 55 -10.00 5.45 7.57
CA LEU A 55 -10.09 3.99 7.60
C LEU A 55 -10.66 3.53 8.95
N THR A 56 -11.96 3.36 9.08
CA THR A 56 -12.63 3.12 10.36
C THR A 56 -12.45 1.70 10.91
N ASP A 57 -12.17 0.73 10.05
CA ASP A 57 -12.20 -0.70 10.36
C ASP A 57 -11.29 -1.51 9.43
N ASN A 58 -11.11 -2.80 9.73
CA ASN A 58 -10.24 -3.68 8.93
C ASN A 58 -10.71 -3.80 7.47
N SER A 59 -12.02 -3.74 7.22
CA SER A 59 -12.58 -3.80 5.85
C SER A 59 -12.13 -2.62 5.00
N SER A 60 -12.11 -1.40 5.57
CA SER A 60 -11.64 -0.22 4.84
C SER A 60 -10.12 -0.24 4.60
N ILE A 61 -9.34 -0.85 5.49
CA ILE A 61 -7.90 -1.08 5.28
C ILE A 61 -7.67 -2.09 4.14
N GLN A 62 -8.40 -3.20 4.13
CA GLN A 62 -8.29 -4.21 3.08
C GLN A 62 -8.66 -3.64 1.71
N LYS A 63 -9.74 -2.86 1.62
CA LYS A 63 -10.13 -2.19 0.37
C LYS A 63 -9.04 -1.28 -0.17
N LEU A 64 -8.42 -0.49 0.71
CA LEU A 64 -7.30 0.35 0.32
C LEU A 64 -6.10 -0.49 -0.14
N ALA A 65 -5.79 -1.60 0.53
CA ALA A 65 -4.74 -2.50 0.10
C ALA A 65 -5.01 -3.06 -1.31
N ASP A 66 -6.25 -3.48 -1.58
CA ASP A 66 -6.67 -4.00 -2.88
C ASP A 66 -6.59 -2.94 -4.00
N GLU A 67 -6.99 -1.70 -3.71
CA GLU A 67 -6.86 -0.56 -4.64
C GLU A 67 -5.40 -0.29 -4.99
N LEU A 68 -4.49 -0.29 -4.01
CA LEU A 68 -3.07 -0.07 -4.24
C LEU A 68 -2.43 -1.22 -5.02
N VAL A 69 -2.80 -2.47 -4.73
CA VAL A 69 -2.37 -3.64 -5.50
C VAL A 69 -2.78 -3.48 -6.97
N PHE A 70 -4.03 -3.09 -7.21
CA PHE A 70 -4.54 -2.84 -8.54
C PHE A 70 -3.74 -1.74 -9.27
N GLU A 71 -3.46 -0.61 -8.62
CA GLU A 71 -2.64 0.46 -9.20
C GLU A 71 -1.21 0.01 -9.52
N ILE A 72 -0.60 -0.79 -8.63
CA ILE A 72 0.74 -1.35 -8.81
C ILE A 72 0.78 -2.28 -10.01
N ASP A 73 -0.22 -3.15 -10.16
CA ASP A 73 -0.31 -4.06 -11.30
C ASP A 73 -0.60 -3.32 -12.62
N MET A 74 -1.46 -2.31 -12.59
CA MET A 74 -1.70 -1.45 -13.76
C MET A 74 -0.43 -0.67 -14.16
N SER A 75 0.37 -0.25 -13.17
CA SER A 75 1.65 0.43 -13.40
C SER A 75 2.72 -0.48 -14.03
N LYS A 76 2.64 -1.81 -13.86
CA LYS A 76 3.55 -2.78 -14.49
C LYS A 76 3.31 -2.94 -15.99
N GLY A 77 2.14 -2.53 -16.50
CA GLY A 77 1.90 -2.51 -17.94
C GLY A 77 0.44 -2.55 -18.33
N GLY A 78 -0.05 -1.43 -18.84
CA GLY A 78 -0.93 -1.45 -20.01
C GLY A 78 -0.20 -2.07 -21.21
N ARG A 79 0.00 -3.39 -21.19
CA ARG A 79 0.23 -4.21 -22.37
C ARG A 79 -0.95 -5.13 -22.50
N VAL A 80 -2.04 -4.55 -23.03
CA VAL A 80 -2.93 -5.32 -23.89
C VAL A 80 -2.06 -5.87 -25.03
N GLY A 81 -1.74 -7.15 -24.93
CA GLY A 81 -1.18 -7.97 -25.99
C GLY A 81 -2.18 -9.07 -26.32
#